data_AF-A0A016WZK0-F1
#
_entry.id   AF-A0A016WZK0-F1
#
_cell.length_a   1.000
_cell.length_b   1.000
_cell.length_c   1.000
_cell.angle_alpha   90.00
_cell.angle_beta   90.00
_cell.angle_gamma   90.00
#
_symmetry.space_group_name_H-M   'P 1'
#
loop_
_entity.id
_entity.type
_entity.pdbx_description
1 polymer ?
#
loop_
_entity_poly.entity_id
_entity_poly.type
_entity_poly.pdbx_seq_one_letter_code
_entity_poly.pdbx_strand_id
1 'polypeptide(L)'
;MSTVMTAIFCYLFDEDGFQQAGRELLKETKRTRFCENRNEARSMRSLRWHFGIRKEDDWIHTMVTRDPVDRFLFGFVDKCIKMPLPGEYCNGCKANMTCFIIKEYERMVSEVKKDRFTRTFEDRHFFPQNWFVYAFVLLRRKVGDGYLSGDASFPSTWNTAGLFATHLMRRVLY
;
A
#
# COMPACT_ATOMS: atom_id res chain seq x y z
N MET A 1 -2.39 1.33 0.99
CA MET A 1 -2.06 -0.10 0.80
C MET A 1 -2.83 -0.91 1.84
N SER A 2 -3.33 -2.09 1.50
CA SER A 2 -3.98 -2.98 2.47
C SER A 2 -2.94 -3.58 3.42
N THR A 3 -3.34 -3.96 4.64
CA THR A 3 -2.44 -4.63 5.60
C THR A 3 -1.94 -5.97 5.08
N VAL A 4 -2.78 -6.71 4.35
CA VAL A 4 -2.40 -7.97 3.69
C VAL A 4 -1.28 -7.76 2.67
N MET A 5 -1.33 -6.69 1.86
CA MET A 5 -0.27 -6.41 0.90
C MET A 5 1.05 -6.09 1.62
N THR A 6 0.99 -5.30 2.70
CA THR A 6 2.14 -5.04 3.55
C THR A 6 2.70 -6.32 4.17
N ALA A 7 1.84 -7.24 4.60
CA ALA A 7 2.22 -8.55 5.13
C ALA A 7 2.93 -9.42 4.09
N ILE A 8 2.42 -9.46 2.85
CA ILE A 8 3.04 -10.19 1.74
C ILE A 8 4.45 -9.65 1.49
N PHE A 9 4.60 -8.33 1.40
CA PHE A 9 5.92 -7.72 1.20
C PHE A 9 6.86 -7.92 2.38
N CYS A 10 6.34 -8.01 3.59
CA CYS A 10 7.11 -8.35 4.77
C CYS A 10 7.59 -9.81 4.73
N TYR A 11 6.72 -10.75 4.37
CA TYR A 11 7.06 -12.16 4.17
C TYR A 11 8.13 -12.33 3.09
N LEU A 12 8.01 -11.62 1.97
CA LEU A 12 9.01 -11.66 0.89
C LEU A 12 10.36 -11.05 1.29
N PHE A 13 10.40 -10.20 2.32
CA PHE A 13 11.62 -9.57 2.80
C PHE A 13 12.36 -10.41 3.84
N ASP A 14 11.62 -11.08 4.73
CA ASP A 14 12.17 -11.87 5.84
C ASP A 14 11.26 -13.08 6.11
N GLU A 15 11.29 -14.04 5.17
CA GLU A 15 10.43 -15.24 5.22
C GLU A 15 10.68 -16.05 6.50
N ASP A 16 11.94 -16.33 6.81
CA ASP A 16 12.34 -17.11 7.98
C ASP A 16 11.90 -16.43 9.28
N GLY A 17 12.16 -15.13 9.43
CA GLY A 17 11.76 -14.36 10.61
C GLY A 17 10.23 -14.28 10.74
N PHE A 18 9.51 -14.13 9.62
CA PHE A 18 8.05 -14.08 9.61
C PHE A 18 7.44 -15.41 10.04
N GLN A 19 7.96 -16.54 9.54
CA GLN A 19 7.49 -17.88 9.91
C GLN A 19 7.87 -18.26 11.35
N GLN A 20 9.10 -18.01 11.77
CA GLN A 20 9.57 -18.31 13.13
C GLN A 20 8.80 -17.53 14.19
N ALA A 21 8.41 -16.28 13.89
CA ALA A 21 7.56 -15.48 14.76
C ALA A 21 6.08 -15.91 14.73
N GLY A 22 5.72 -16.99 14.02
CA GLY A 22 4.37 -17.53 13.94
C GLY A 22 3.36 -16.54 13.33
N ARG A 23 3.82 -15.69 12.40
CA ARG A 23 2.96 -14.65 11.81
C ARG A 23 2.13 -15.22 10.67
N GLU A 24 0.93 -14.67 10.50
CA GLU A 24 0.00 -15.04 9.43
C GLU A 24 -0.37 -13.81 8.61
N LEU A 25 -0.37 -13.94 7.28
CA LEU A 25 -0.63 -12.83 6.35
C LEU A 25 -1.97 -12.12 6.60
N LEU A 26 -2.99 -12.88 6.99
CA LEU A 26 -4.35 -12.37 7.23
C LEU A 26 -4.55 -11.78 8.63
N LYS A 27 -3.64 -12.04 9.57
CA LYS A 27 -3.70 -11.54 10.95
C LYS A 27 -2.86 -10.28 11.16
N GLU A 28 -2.07 -9.87 10.17
CA GLU A 28 -1.35 -8.60 10.22
C GLU A 28 -2.34 -7.41 10.24
N THR A 29 -2.18 -6.54 11.23
CA THR A 29 -2.95 -5.31 11.37
C THR A 29 -2.03 -4.11 11.39
N LYS A 30 -2.56 -2.90 11.21
CA LYS A 30 -1.75 -1.66 11.31
C LYS A 30 -1.01 -1.50 12.65
N ARG A 31 -1.51 -2.11 13.74
CA ARG A 31 -0.93 -2.02 15.09
C ARG A 31 0.10 -3.09 15.37
N THR A 32 0.03 -4.20 14.65
CA THR A 32 0.85 -5.39 14.86
C THR A 32 1.53 -5.74 13.55
N ARG A 33 2.39 -4.85 13.03
CA ARG A 33 3.12 -5.09 11.78
C ARG A 33 4.51 -5.63 12.08
N PHE A 34 4.85 -6.80 11.54
CA PHE A 34 6.14 -7.43 11.81
C PHE A 34 7.34 -6.64 11.20
N CYS A 35 7.19 -6.14 9.97
CA CYS A 35 8.25 -5.39 9.28
C CYS A 35 8.13 -3.87 9.41
N GLU A 36 7.39 -3.37 10.41
CA GLU A 36 7.26 -1.92 10.60
C GLU A 36 8.65 -1.28 10.78
N ASN A 37 8.91 -0.21 10.03
CA ASN A 37 10.19 0.51 9.99
C ASN A 37 11.41 -0.34 9.55
N ARG A 38 11.23 -1.57 9.05
CA ARG A 38 12.29 -2.40 8.45
C ARG A 38 12.25 -2.36 6.92
N ASN A 39 11.09 -2.72 6.35
CA ASN A 39 10.86 -2.73 4.89
C ASN A 39 9.72 -1.81 4.47
N GLU A 40 9.42 -0.80 5.29
CA GLU A 40 8.34 0.15 5.05
C GLU A 40 8.86 1.58 5.23
N ALA A 41 8.60 2.43 4.24
CA ALA A 41 8.92 3.84 4.30
C ALA A 41 7.69 4.71 4.03
N ARG A 42 7.56 5.80 4.79
CA ARG A 42 6.43 6.75 4.70
C ARG A 42 6.64 7.83 3.63
N SER A 43 7.84 7.95 3.09
CA SER A 43 8.18 8.91 2.04
C SER A 43 9.41 8.44 1.26
N MET A 44 9.55 8.92 0.03
CA MET A 44 10.74 8.69 -0.78
C MET A 44 12.01 9.21 -0.09
N ARG A 45 11.93 10.32 0.65
CA ARG A 45 13.06 10.83 1.44
C ARG A 45 13.49 9.84 2.53
N SER A 46 12.53 9.31 3.29
CA SER A 46 12.79 8.32 4.34
C SER A 46 13.37 7.04 3.75
N LEU A 47 12.85 6.62 2.61
CA LEU A 47 13.30 5.44 1.88
C LEU A 47 14.73 5.61 1.38
N ARG A 48 15.05 6.75 0.74
CA ARG A 48 16.41 7.07 0.29
C ARG A 48 17.41 7.08 1.46
N TRP A 49 17.01 7.68 2.59
CA TRP A 49 17.86 7.73 3.77
C TRP A 49 18.07 6.35 4.39
N HIS A 50 16.99 5.57 4.55
CA HIS A 50 17.04 4.25 5.20
C HIS A 50 17.86 3.23 4.41
N PHE A 51 17.76 3.25 3.07
CA PHE A 51 18.45 2.31 2.18
C PHE A 51 19.69 2.91 1.50
N GLY A 52 20.12 4.11 1.89
CA GLY A 52 21.30 4.76 1.33
C GLY A 52 21.23 4.99 -0.19
N ILE A 53 20.04 5.22 -0.75
CA ILE A 53 19.86 5.39 -2.20
C ILE A 53 20.45 6.73 -2.64
N ARG A 54 21.54 6.68 -3.40
CA ARG A 54 22.22 7.87 -3.94
C ARG A 54 21.77 8.21 -5.36
N LYS A 55 21.45 7.19 -6.17
CA LYS A 55 20.93 7.32 -7.53
C LYS A 55 19.65 6.48 -7.64
N GLU A 56 18.54 7.12 -8.02
CA GLU A 56 17.26 6.42 -8.17
C GLU A 56 17.21 5.55 -9.43
N ASP A 57 17.97 5.91 -10.47
CA ASP A 57 18.01 5.20 -11.75
C ASP A 57 18.51 3.75 -11.61
N ASP A 58 19.22 3.43 -10.52
CA ASP A 58 19.69 2.08 -10.20
C ASP A 58 18.56 1.19 -9.61
N TRP A 59 17.39 1.76 -9.34
CA TRP A 59 16.27 1.10 -8.67
C TRP A 59 15.06 0.95 -9.58
N ILE A 60 14.40 -0.21 -9.48
CA ILE A 60 13.14 -0.46 -10.16
C ILE A 60 12.00 -0.18 -9.18
N HIS A 61 11.21 0.85 -9.48
CA HIS A 61 10.00 1.15 -8.72
C HIS A 61 8.82 0.32 -9.24
N THR A 62 8.28 -0.53 -8.38
CA THR A 62 7.09 -1.33 -8.69
C THR A 62 5.89 -0.79 -7.91
N MET A 63 4.74 -0.67 -8.56
CA MET A 63 3.48 -0.29 -7.94
C MET A 63 2.44 -1.37 -8.20
N VAL A 64 1.70 -1.76 -7.17
CA VAL A 64 0.51 -2.61 -7.32
C VAL A 64 -0.73 -1.73 -7.30
N THR A 65 -1.42 -1.66 -8.43
CA THR A 65 -2.69 -0.94 -8.58
C THR A 65 -3.87 -1.90 -8.44
N ARG A 66 -5.04 -1.35 -8.13
CA ARG A 66 -6.33 -2.02 -8.20
C ARG A 66 -7.22 -1.25 -9.16
N ASP A 67 -8.28 -1.89 -9.65
CA ASP A 67 -9.33 -1.18 -10.38
C ASP A 67 -9.83 0.02 -9.54
N PRO A 68 -9.92 1.23 -10.13
CA PRO A 68 -10.34 2.42 -9.40
C PRO A 68 -11.76 2.32 -8.81
N VAL A 69 -12.68 1.64 -9.49
CA VAL A 69 -14.06 1.45 -9.04
C VAL A 69 -14.08 0.51 -7.83
N ASP A 70 -13.39 -0.63 -7.91
CA ASP A 70 -13.28 -1.55 -6.78
C ASP A 70 -12.64 -0.90 -5.56
N ARG A 71 -11.61 -0.08 -5.79
CA ARG A 71 -10.95 0.67 -4.72
C ARG A 71 -11.89 1.68 -4.07
N PHE A 72 -12.68 2.39 -4.87
CA PHE A 72 -13.69 3.32 -4.38
C PHE A 72 -14.76 2.59 -3.56
N LEU A 73 -15.35 1.52 -4.10
CA LEU A 73 -16.40 0.75 -3.44
C LEU A 73 -15.92 0.16 -2.11
N PHE A 74 -14.74 -0.46 -2.11
CA PHE A 74 -14.15 -0.99 -0.89
C PHE A 74 -13.87 0.12 0.13
N GLY A 75 -13.35 1.27 -0.33
CA GLY A 75 -13.13 2.44 0.52
C GLY A 75 -14.43 2.94 1.15
N PHE A 76 -15.51 3.04 0.38
CA PHE A 76 -16.82 3.50 0.83
C PHE A 76 -17.40 2.54 1.87
N VAL A 77 -17.38 1.24 1.61
CA VAL A 77 -17.84 0.23 2.56
C VAL A 77 -17.02 0.27 3.85
N ASP A 78 -15.69 0.35 3.75
CA ASP A 78 -14.80 0.37 4.91
C ASP A 78 -14.95 1.63 5.75
N LYS A 79 -14.97 2.82 5.11
CA LYS A 79 -14.93 4.12 5.79
C LYS A 79 -16.28 4.72 6.12
N CYS A 80 -17.29 4.49 5.28
CA CYS A 80 -18.61 5.08 5.46
C CYS A 80 -19.62 4.12 6.10
N ILE A 81 -19.48 2.82 5.85
CA ILE A 81 -20.45 1.83 6.37
C ILE A 81 -19.93 1.14 7.64
N LYS A 82 -18.71 0.59 7.59
CA LYS A 82 -18.17 -0.23 8.69
C LYS A 82 -17.52 0.58 9.80
N MET A 83 -16.87 1.70 9.48
CA MET A 83 -16.20 2.58 10.45
C MET A 83 -16.75 4.01 10.40
N PRO A 84 -18.05 4.22 10.70
CA PRO A 84 -18.61 5.56 10.72
C PRO A 84 -17.89 6.39 11.80
N LEU A 85 -17.32 7.52 11.39
CA LEU A 85 -16.75 8.48 12.34
C LEU A 85 -17.88 9.28 12.99
N PRO A 86 -17.73 9.72 14.26
CA PRO A 86 -18.70 10.64 14.86
C PRO A 86 -18.74 11.98 14.10
N GLY A 87 -19.95 12.53 13.90
CA GLY A 87 -20.17 13.81 13.20
C GLY A 87 -20.61 13.65 11.74
N GLU A 88 -20.22 14.60 10.89
CA GLU A 88 -20.53 14.61 9.45
C GLU A 88 -19.56 13.73 8.63
N TYR A 89 -19.53 12.43 8.92
CA TYR A 89 -18.68 11.49 8.17
C TYR A 89 -19.16 11.27 6.74
N CYS A 90 -18.21 11.02 5.85
CA CYS A 90 -18.44 10.84 4.41
C CYS A 90 -19.19 12.04 3.81
N ASN A 91 -18.66 13.24 4.07
CA ASN A 91 -19.18 14.53 3.63
C ASN A 91 -20.64 14.78 4.04
N GLY A 92 -21.06 14.22 5.18
CA GLY A 92 -22.43 14.28 5.68
C GLY A 92 -23.43 13.40 4.94
N CYS A 93 -22.98 12.55 4.01
CA CYS A 93 -23.84 11.63 3.25
C CYS A 93 -24.06 10.27 3.95
N LYS A 94 -23.28 9.98 5.01
CA LYS A 94 -23.36 8.71 5.75
C LYS A 94 -23.20 7.51 4.81
N ALA A 95 -24.17 6.59 4.78
CA ALA A 95 -24.19 5.42 3.90
C ALA A 95 -24.79 5.65 2.51
N ASN A 96 -25.19 6.89 2.17
CA ASN A 96 -25.71 7.20 0.83
C ASN A 96 -24.56 7.44 -0.16
N MET A 97 -24.28 6.43 -0.99
CA MET A 97 -23.18 6.46 -1.96
C MET A 97 -23.37 7.51 -3.05
N THR A 98 -24.60 7.67 -3.57
CA THR A 98 -24.89 8.66 -4.63
C THR A 98 -24.62 10.08 -4.13
N CYS A 99 -25.09 10.41 -2.92
CA CYS A 99 -24.78 11.68 -2.27
C CYS A 99 -23.26 11.85 -2.11
N PHE A 100 -22.57 10.81 -1.64
CA PHE A 100 -21.15 10.87 -1.37
C PHE A 100 -20.32 11.12 -2.62
N ILE A 101 -20.58 10.40 -3.72
CA ILE A 101 -19.89 10.58 -5.00
C ILE A 101 -20.01 12.01 -5.51
N ILE A 102 -21.23 12.57 -5.47
CA ILE A 102 -21.49 13.93 -5.94
C ILE A 102 -20.73 14.93 -5.08
N LYS A 103 -20.85 14.86 -3.75
CA LYS A 103 -20.16 15.78 -2.84
C LYS A 103 -18.63 15.65 -2.90
N GLU A 104 -18.11 14.44 -3.01
CA GLU A 104 -16.66 14.21 -3.11
C GLU A 104 -16.11 14.81 -4.41
N TYR A 105 -16.83 14.65 -5.53
CA TYR A 105 -16.47 15.28 -6.80
C TYR A 105 -16.51 16.83 -6.72
N GLU A 106 -17.57 17.40 -6.17
CA GLU A 106 -17.68 18.86 -5.96
C GLU A 106 -16.55 19.39 -5.08
N ARG A 107 -16.21 18.64 -4.03
CA ARG A 107 -15.09 18.94 -3.13
C ARG A 107 -13.78 18.91 -3.90
N MET A 108 -13.49 17.86 -4.68
CA MET A 108 -12.27 17.79 -5.51
C MET A 108 -12.14 18.99 -6.45
N VAL A 109 -13.21 19.36 -7.16
CA VAL A 109 -13.22 20.52 -8.06
C VAL A 109 -12.98 21.82 -7.29
N SER A 110 -13.56 21.96 -6.09
CA SER A 110 -13.38 23.13 -5.23
C SER A 110 -11.95 23.29 -4.74
N GLU A 111 -11.30 22.19 -4.30
CA GLU A 111 -9.92 22.22 -3.81
C GLU A 111 -8.92 22.58 -4.94
N VAL A 112 -9.13 22.04 -6.15
CA VAL A 112 -8.33 22.39 -7.34
C VAL A 112 -8.47 23.88 -7.67
N LYS A 113 -9.68 24.44 -7.61
CA LYS A 113 -9.91 25.88 -7.88
C LYS A 113 -9.29 26.80 -6.83
N LYS A 114 -9.21 26.37 -5.57
CA LYS A 114 -8.66 27.16 -4.45
C LYS A 114 -7.14 27.11 -4.38
N ASP A 115 -6.49 26.24 -5.16
CA ASP A 115 -5.06 25.92 -5.07
C ASP A 115 -4.59 25.60 -3.63
N ARG A 116 -5.51 25.03 -2.83
CA ARG A 116 -5.26 24.68 -1.44
C ARG A 116 -5.98 23.40 -1.12
N PHE A 117 -5.19 22.35 -0.86
CA PHE A 117 -5.69 21.04 -0.44
C PHE A 117 -5.79 20.97 1.07
N THR A 118 -7.00 21.15 1.59
CA THR A 118 -7.37 20.66 2.91
C THR A 118 -7.32 19.13 2.92
N ARG A 119 -6.88 18.53 4.03
CA ARG A 119 -6.71 17.08 4.15
C ARG A 119 -7.67 16.54 5.20
N THR A 120 -8.93 16.33 4.83
CA THR A 120 -9.89 15.64 5.71
C THR A 120 -9.61 14.15 5.75
N PHE A 121 -10.38 13.45 6.57
CA PHE A 121 -10.31 12.01 6.66
C PHE A 121 -10.72 11.36 5.33
N GLU A 122 -11.79 11.86 4.70
CA GLU A 122 -12.31 11.41 3.41
C GLU A 122 -11.26 11.62 2.31
N ASP A 123 -10.67 12.81 2.24
CA ASP A 123 -9.68 13.16 1.22
C ASP A 123 -8.53 12.15 1.21
N ARG A 124 -8.06 11.74 2.39
CA ARG A 124 -6.97 10.75 2.52
C ARG A 124 -7.30 9.37 1.94
N HIS A 125 -8.58 9.01 1.85
CA HIS A 125 -9.02 7.70 1.41
C HIS A 125 -9.63 7.70 0.01
N PHE A 126 -10.14 8.84 -0.47
CA PHE A 126 -10.92 8.93 -1.70
C PHE A 126 -10.38 9.91 -2.74
N PHE A 127 -9.59 10.93 -2.37
CA PHE A 127 -8.91 11.81 -3.35
C PHE A 127 -7.94 11.02 -4.22
N PRO A 128 -7.54 11.53 -5.41
CA PRO A 128 -6.94 10.75 -6.47
C PRO A 128 -5.94 9.72 -5.93
N GLN A 129 -6.24 8.45 -6.21
CA GLN A 129 -5.61 7.32 -5.54
C GLN A 129 -4.12 7.16 -5.89
N ASN A 130 -3.62 7.98 -6.82
CA ASN A 130 -2.21 8.17 -7.16
C ASN A 130 -1.48 9.13 -6.20
N TRP A 131 -2.18 10.00 -5.47
CA TRP A 131 -1.57 10.98 -4.56
C TRP A 131 -1.13 10.38 -3.23
N PHE A 132 -1.77 9.30 -2.78
CA PHE A 132 -1.50 8.67 -1.49
C PHE A 132 -1.23 7.17 -1.62
N VAL A 133 -0.03 6.83 -2.06
CA VAL A 133 0.51 5.48 -1.92
C VAL A 133 1.15 5.37 -0.54
N TYR A 134 0.40 4.83 0.43
CA TYR A 134 0.81 4.75 1.84
C TYR A 134 2.04 3.90 2.16
N ALA A 135 2.63 3.21 1.18
CA ALA A 135 3.84 2.44 1.37
C ALA A 135 4.54 2.26 0.02
N PHE A 136 5.77 2.73 -0.06
CA PHE A 136 6.71 2.29 -1.10
C PHE A 136 7.40 1.05 -0.56
N VAL A 137 7.30 -0.06 -1.29
CA VAL A 137 8.09 -1.26 -1.01
C VAL A 137 9.13 -1.38 -2.10
N LEU A 138 10.38 -1.49 -1.68
CA LEU A 138 11.49 -1.74 -2.60
C LEU A 138 11.68 -3.24 -2.76
N LEU A 139 11.72 -3.67 -4.01
CA LEU A 139 12.26 -4.98 -4.37
C LEU A 139 13.59 -4.72 -5.06
N ARG A 140 14.70 -5.00 -4.39
CA ARG A 140 16.03 -4.87 -4.99
C ARG A 140 16.26 -6.06 -5.91
N ARG A 141 16.59 -5.80 -7.18
CA ARG A 141 17.10 -6.84 -8.08
C ARG A 141 18.60 -7.03 -7.81
N LYS A 142 19.03 -8.27 -7.57
CA LYS A 142 20.46 -8.61 -7.53
C LYS A 142 21.04 -8.44 -8.94
N VAL A 143 22.00 -7.54 -9.11
CA VAL A 143 22.79 -7.38 -10.35
C VAL A 143 24.25 -7.64 -9.99
N GLY A 144 24.78 -8.78 -10.43
CA GLY A 144 26.21 -9.10 -10.38
C GLY A 144 26.79 -9.45 -9.00
N ASP A 145 27.84 -10.26 -9.00
CA ASP A 145 28.45 -10.87 -7.81
C ASP A 145 29.21 -9.87 -6.94
N GLY A 146 28.76 -9.70 -5.70
CA GLY A 146 29.44 -8.92 -4.68
C GLY A 146 28.59 -8.76 -3.41
N TYR A 147 28.79 -9.65 -2.45
CA TYR A 147 28.17 -9.58 -1.12
C TYR A 147 28.84 -8.49 -0.28
N LEU A 148 28.07 -7.49 0.15
CA LEU A 148 28.39 -6.73 1.36
C LEU A 148 27.13 -6.62 2.24
N SER A 149 27.14 -7.51 3.23
CA SER A 149 26.49 -7.45 4.55
C SER A 149 24.98 -7.19 4.61
N GLY A 150 24.23 -8.29 4.74
CA GLY A 150 22.96 -8.32 5.47
C GLY A 150 21.67 -8.38 4.65
N ASP A 151 21.66 -9.04 3.49
CA ASP A 151 20.49 -9.04 2.60
C ASP A 151 19.96 -10.46 2.35
N ALA A 152 18.65 -10.63 2.59
CA ALA A 152 17.87 -11.83 2.35
C ALA A 152 18.13 -12.39 0.94
N SER A 153 18.64 -13.61 0.90
CA SER A 153 18.96 -14.35 -0.32
C SER A 153 17.69 -14.78 -1.05
N PHE A 154 17.46 -14.23 -2.24
CA PHE A 154 16.53 -14.79 -3.24
C PHE A 154 17.09 -16.13 -3.77
N PRO A 155 16.40 -17.28 -3.58
CA PRO A 155 16.79 -18.53 -4.22
C PRO A 155 16.58 -18.45 -5.73
N SER A 156 17.43 -19.13 -6.49
CA SER A 156 17.47 -19.17 -7.97
C SER A 156 16.24 -19.84 -8.63
N THR A 157 15.19 -20.15 -7.88
CA THR A 157 13.97 -20.80 -8.38
C THR A 157 12.97 -19.85 -9.03
N TRP A 158 13.20 -18.53 -8.98
CA TRP A 158 12.19 -17.52 -9.36
C TRP A 158 12.12 -17.15 -10.85
N ASN A 159 12.94 -17.73 -11.75
CA ASN A 159 12.70 -17.61 -13.20
C ASN A 159 11.35 -18.24 -13.61
N THR A 160 10.84 -19.17 -12.81
CA THR A 160 9.52 -19.80 -12.98
C THR A 160 8.41 -19.04 -12.22
N ALA A 161 8.75 -18.04 -11.40
CA ALA A 161 7.85 -17.48 -10.40
C ALA A 161 7.21 -16.14 -10.76
N GLY A 162 7.66 -15.50 -11.86
CA GLY A 162 6.86 -14.47 -12.54
C GLY A 162 5.48 -14.99 -12.98
N LEU A 163 5.39 -16.30 -13.26
CA LEU A 163 4.14 -17.02 -13.51
C LEU A 163 3.41 -17.42 -12.21
N PHE A 164 4.13 -17.70 -11.12
CA PHE A 164 3.49 -18.05 -9.83
C PHE A 164 2.87 -16.85 -9.13
N ALA A 165 3.43 -15.64 -9.21
CA ALA A 165 2.81 -14.45 -8.63
C ALA A 165 1.47 -14.11 -9.31
N THR A 166 1.37 -14.32 -10.62
CA THR A 166 0.12 -14.20 -11.37
C THR A 166 -0.86 -15.34 -11.03
N HIS A 167 -0.38 -16.55 -10.77
CA HIS A 167 -1.23 -17.70 -10.43
C HIS A 167 -1.71 -17.71 -8.96
N LEU A 168 -0.87 -17.26 -8.01
CA LEU A 168 -1.20 -17.15 -6.59
C LEU A 168 -2.20 -16.00 -6.35
N MET A 169 -2.05 -14.86 -7.05
CA MET A 169 -3.05 -13.81 -7.03
C MET A 169 -4.39 -14.26 -7.63
N ARG A 170 -4.40 -15.22 -8.57
CA ARG A 170 -5.65 -15.81 -9.09
C ARG A 170 -6.33 -16.79 -8.12
N ARG A 171 -5.59 -17.47 -7.24
CA ARG A 171 -6.17 -18.40 -6.25
C ARG A 171 -6.56 -17.76 -4.93
N VAL A 172 -6.02 -16.59 -4.59
CA VAL A 172 -6.38 -15.86 -3.36
C VAL A 172 -7.57 -14.91 -3.59
N LEU A 173 -7.96 -14.67 -4.85
CA LEU A 173 -9.06 -13.77 -5.25
C LEU A 173 -10.32 -14.51 -5.75
N TYR A 174 -10.43 -15.82 -5.55
CA TYR A 174 -11.66 -16.59 -5.71
C TYR A 174 -11.91 -17.46 -4.48
#